data_AF-A0A2H6EGN8-F1
#
_entry.id   AF-A0A2H6EGN8-F1
#
_cell.length_a   1.000
_cell.length_b   1.000
_cell.length_c   1.000
_cell.angle_alpha   90.00
_cell.angle_beta   90.00
_cell.angle_gamma   90.00
#
_symmetry.space_group_name_H-M   'P 1'
#
loop_
_entity.id
_entity.type
_entity.pdbx_description
1 polymer ?
#
loop_
_entity_poly.entity_id
_entity_poly.type
_entity_poly.pdbx_seq_one_letter_code
_entity_poly.pdbx_strand_id
1 'polypeptide(L)'
;MYVHCGIYIASSKINVINEIDTTMYNRIIQSFSCLTNSHILFFVLLIVSANVLRAQDEVPLEGKWTGKLSVGGIKLLLVFNVSKDDSNGYTATMDSPDQNAFGIPVSSVTINGDKVLFEVESISGIYKGVFDTDSAAITGNWIQGGGNYPVRLTKIGKVEVPNRPQNPKEPFPYKSERVNFRNEVDSITLAGTLTYPDKDSIRAVAVLISGSGPQDRDETILRHKPFLVLSDYLTRNGIACLRVDDRGVGESEGDFSTATTFDFVTDVRAAVNYLRTRNELANVKIGLIGHSEGGLIAPLVAGNDPDIFFIVLMAAPGVRGDSLLLLQQRAIGKASGFTEDRINENESVNRKIFNLILNNDNDEIIKPQIKHILSGYLKWMMEENYIDDESDYNYINGQLEILLSPWFKTFLRYNPEPALEKLKCYVLAINGEKDVQVPPEENLHAIEQALLKGGNNKSLVKELKGLNHLFQTADTGLPSEYGTIEETISPDVLKLIGDWIKNITR
;
A
#
# COMPACT_ATOMS: atom_id res chain seq x y z
N MET A 1 -2.61 -2.77 -2.69
CA MET A 1 -1.74 -3.56 -1.81
C MET A 1 -0.33 -3.01 -2.01
N TYR A 2 0.14 -2.13 -1.11
CA TYR A 2 1.49 -1.54 -1.21
C TYR A 2 2.47 -2.55 -0.68
N VAL A 3 3.38 -2.99 -1.54
CA VAL A 3 4.25 -4.12 -1.25
C VAL A 3 5.41 -3.65 -0.36
N HIS A 4 5.15 -3.57 0.95
CA HIS A 4 6.21 -3.74 1.93
C HIS A 4 6.58 -5.21 1.98
N CYS A 5 7.50 -5.60 1.10
CA CYS A 5 7.99 -6.97 1.01
C CYS A 5 9.04 -7.35 2.06
N GLY A 6 9.32 -6.44 3.00
CA GLY A 6 10.03 -6.76 4.22
C GLY A 6 9.08 -7.25 5.29
N ILE A 7 9.50 -8.26 6.06
CA ILE A 7 8.71 -8.74 7.20
C ILE A 7 8.62 -7.59 8.23
N TYR A 8 7.52 -6.85 8.19
CA TYR A 8 7.16 -5.87 9.22
C TYR A 8 5.89 -6.32 9.91
N ILE A 9 6.07 -7.05 11.02
CA ILE A 9 4.99 -7.25 11.97
C ILE A 9 4.84 -5.93 12.72
N ALA A 10 3.71 -5.25 12.48
CA ALA A 10 3.34 -4.05 13.21
C ALA A 10 3.28 -4.37 14.71
N SER A 11 3.86 -3.50 15.54
CA SER A 11 3.96 -3.65 17.01
C SER A 11 2.61 -3.53 17.75
N SER A 12 1.47 -3.69 17.08
CA SER A 12 0.15 -3.47 17.67
C SER A 12 -0.20 -4.47 18.78
N LYS A 13 0.53 -5.58 18.92
CA LYS A 13 0.39 -6.52 20.06
C LYS A 13 1.18 -6.10 21.32
N ILE A 14 2.10 -5.11 21.26
CA ILE A 14 2.97 -4.74 22.41
C ILE A 14 2.39 -3.60 23.26
N ASN A 15 1.48 -2.77 22.74
CA ASN A 15 0.96 -1.59 23.46
C ASN A 15 -0.32 -1.83 24.27
N VAL A 16 -0.59 -3.05 24.69
CA VAL A 16 -1.63 -3.34 25.69
C VAL A 16 -0.92 -3.90 26.90
N ILE A 17 -1.14 -3.30 28.08
CA ILE A 17 -0.47 -3.58 29.37
C ILE A 17 0.78 -2.72 29.61
N ASN A 18 0.59 -1.40 29.71
CA ASN A 18 1.39 -0.55 30.60
C ASN A 18 0.49 0.55 31.15
N GLU A 19 -0.50 0.15 31.95
CA GLU A 19 -1.18 0.99 32.95
C GLU A 19 -2.22 0.13 33.69
N ILE A 20 -1.76 -0.70 34.61
CA ILE A 20 -2.60 -1.16 35.74
C ILE A 20 -1.81 -0.87 37.01
N ASP A 21 -2.17 0.24 37.64
CA ASP A 21 -1.73 0.63 38.98
C ASP A 21 -2.17 -0.46 39.98
N THR A 22 -1.18 -1.11 40.59
CA THR A 22 -1.31 -2.31 41.42
C THR A 22 -1.70 -2.01 42.87
N THR A 23 -2.33 -0.87 43.15
CA THR A 23 -2.61 -0.44 44.55
C THR A 23 -4.05 -0.62 45.04
N MET A 24 -4.97 -1.19 44.22
CA MET A 24 -6.39 -1.31 44.59
C MET A 24 -6.91 -2.76 44.71
N TYR A 25 -6.10 -3.70 45.22
CA TYR A 25 -6.55 -5.08 45.51
C TYR A 25 -6.26 -5.57 46.95
N ASN A 26 -5.71 -4.73 47.83
CA ASN A 26 -5.32 -5.10 49.20
C ASN A 26 -6.07 -4.34 50.32
N ARG A 27 -7.29 -3.86 50.07
CA ARG A 27 -8.18 -3.37 51.13
C ARG A 27 -9.59 -3.91 50.90
N ILE A 28 -9.93 -4.99 51.60
CA ILE A 28 -11.24 -5.38 52.17
C ILE A 28 -11.13 -6.87 52.54
N ILE A 29 -10.34 -7.22 53.56
CA ILE A 29 -10.58 -8.39 54.42
C ILE A 29 -10.02 -8.04 55.81
N GLN A 30 -10.92 -7.93 56.80
CA GLN A 30 -10.77 -7.76 58.27
C GLN A 30 -11.78 -6.67 58.67
N SER A 31 -12.90 -6.93 59.32
CA SER A 31 -13.03 -7.55 60.64
C SER A 31 -14.52 -7.79 60.93
N PHE A 32 -14.86 -8.84 61.68
CA PHE A 32 -15.67 -8.79 62.92
C PHE A 32 -16.24 -10.18 63.23
N SER A 33 -15.89 -10.68 64.42
CA SER A 33 -16.43 -11.89 65.01
C SER A 33 -17.28 -11.55 66.25
N CYS A 34 -18.39 -12.28 66.37
CA CYS A 34 -19.08 -12.75 67.59
C CYS A 34 -19.89 -11.77 68.47
N LEU A 35 -21.20 -12.04 68.62
CA LEU A 35 -21.85 -12.42 69.90
C LEU A 35 -23.35 -12.79 69.73
N THR A 36 -23.63 -14.09 69.96
CA THR A 36 -24.73 -14.77 70.67
C THR A 36 -26.19 -14.29 70.74
N ASN A 37 -27.07 -15.30 70.57
CA ASN A 37 -28.33 -15.65 71.26
C ASN A 37 -29.71 -15.23 70.68
N SER A 38 -30.41 -16.28 70.22
CA SER A 38 -31.85 -16.61 70.20
C SER A 38 -32.88 -15.55 70.60
N HIS A 39 -33.91 -15.35 69.74
CA HIS A 39 -35.33 -15.64 70.05
C HIS A 39 -36.20 -15.54 68.78
N ILE A 40 -37.26 -16.34 68.78
CA ILE A 40 -38.28 -16.60 67.76
C ILE A 40 -39.28 -15.43 67.70
N LEU A 41 -39.63 -14.91 66.51
CA LEU A 41 -41.04 -14.67 66.10
C LEU A 41 -41.17 -14.15 64.64
N PHE A 42 -42.13 -14.76 63.94
CA PHE A 42 -42.85 -14.36 62.73
C PHE A 42 -42.77 -12.89 62.28
N PHE A 43 -42.39 -12.67 61.01
CA PHE A 43 -43.08 -11.72 60.12
C PHE A 43 -42.89 -12.17 58.66
N VAL A 44 -43.96 -12.66 58.04
CA VAL A 44 -44.08 -12.81 56.59
C VAL A 44 -44.21 -11.40 56.02
N LEU A 45 -43.14 -10.87 55.43
CA LEU A 45 -43.18 -9.67 54.61
C LEU A 45 -42.90 -10.07 53.16
N LEU A 46 -43.92 -9.91 52.32
CA LEU A 46 -43.78 -9.89 50.86
C LEU A 46 -42.79 -8.77 50.49
N ILE A 47 -41.55 -9.15 50.15
CA ILE A 47 -40.70 -8.32 49.32
C ILE A 47 -41.08 -8.66 47.88
N VAL A 48 -41.91 -7.80 47.29
CA VAL A 48 -42.01 -7.67 45.85
C VAL A 48 -40.64 -7.21 45.38
N SER A 49 -39.80 -8.14 44.94
CA SER A 49 -38.65 -7.81 44.11
C SER A 49 -39.22 -7.21 42.83
N ALA A 50 -39.17 -5.88 42.75
CA ALA A 50 -39.24 -5.19 41.49
C ALA A 50 -38.07 -5.71 40.64
N ASN A 51 -38.33 -6.74 39.84
CA ASN A 51 -37.55 -6.99 38.65
C ASN A 51 -37.76 -5.77 37.78
N VAL A 52 -36.88 -4.77 37.93
CA VAL A 52 -36.63 -3.83 36.86
C VAL A 52 -36.05 -4.71 35.76
N LEU A 53 -36.92 -5.20 34.89
CA LEU A 53 -36.56 -5.56 33.52
C LEU A 53 -35.88 -4.30 32.97
N ARG A 54 -34.55 -4.23 33.08
CA ARG A 54 -33.80 -3.40 32.17
C ARG A 54 -34.07 -4.00 30.81
N ALA A 55 -34.90 -3.34 30.02
CA ALA A 55 -34.86 -3.51 28.58
C ALA A 55 -33.38 -3.44 28.22
N GLN A 56 -32.86 -4.49 27.61
CA GLN A 56 -31.51 -4.46 27.07
C GLN A 56 -31.58 -3.40 25.96
N ASP A 57 -31.03 -2.21 26.24
CA ASP A 57 -31.03 -1.12 25.28
C ASP A 57 -30.42 -1.67 23.98
N GLU A 58 -31.23 -1.70 22.92
CA GLU A 58 -30.82 -2.20 21.61
C GLU A 58 -29.58 -1.42 21.17
N VAL A 59 -28.52 -2.10 20.75
CA VAL A 59 -27.32 -1.44 20.22
C VAL A 59 -27.76 -0.50 19.08
N PRO A 60 -27.60 0.84 19.22
CA PRO A 60 -28.14 1.80 18.26
C PRO A 60 -27.21 1.91 17.04
N LEU A 61 -27.13 0.80 16.29
CA LEU A 61 -26.13 0.56 15.26
C LEU A 61 -26.40 1.36 13.98
N GLU A 62 -27.63 1.81 13.74
CA GLU A 62 -27.96 2.63 12.57
C GLU A 62 -27.08 3.90 12.50
N GLY A 63 -26.50 4.17 11.33
CA GLY A 63 -25.67 5.33 11.06
C GLY A 63 -24.26 4.97 10.59
N LYS A 64 -23.37 5.97 10.62
CA LYS A 64 -21.99 5.83 10.15
C LYS A 64 -21.02 5.58 11.30
N TRP A 65 -20.27 4.49 11.19
CA TRP A 65 -19.26 4.08 12.16
C TRP A 65 -17.88 4.14 11.53
N THR A 66 -16.94 4.80 12.18
CA THR A 66 -15.59 4.96 11.67
C THR A 66 -14.55 4.44 12.63
N GLY A 67 -13.52 3.78 12.10
CA GLY A 67 -12.33 3.39 12.86
C GLY A 67 -11.10 3.40 11.96
N LYS A 68 -9.92 3.42 12.58
CA LYS A 68 -8.65 3.34 11.86
C LYS A 68 -8.02 1.97 12.05
N LEU A 69 -7.93 1.21 10.96
CA LEU A 69 -7.16 -0.02 10.88
C LEU A 69 -5.68 0.33 10.76
N SER A 70 -4.84 -0.18 11.66
CA SER A 70 -3.38 -0.02 11.58
C SER A 70 -2.76 -1.32 11.09
N VAL A 71 -2.20 -1.32 9.88
CA VAL A 71 -1.59 -2.50 9.24
C VAL A 71 -0.30 -2.11 8.53
N GLY A 72 0.80 -2.82 8.82
CA GLY A 72 2.09 -2.56 8.16
C GLY A 72 2.60 -1.12 8.30
N GLY A 73 2.28 -0.45 9.42
CA GLY A 73 2.60 0.97 9.63
C GLY A 73 1.62 1.95 8.99
N ILE A 74 0.77 1.53 8.05
CA ILE A 74 -0.24 2.35 7.40
C ILE A 74 -1.50 2.40 8.26
N LYS A 75 -2.17 3.56 8.32
CA LYS A 75 -3.47 3.74 8.96
C LYS A 75 -4.54 3.91 7.89
N LEU A 76 -5.47 2.96 7.82
CA LEU A 76 -6.58 2.93 6.87
C LEU A 76 -7.88 3.26 7.61
N LEU A 77 -8.60 4.25 7.12
CA LEU A 77 -9.91 4.59 7.60
C LEU A 77 -10.95 3.60 7.08
N LEU A 78 -11.63 2.93 8.00
CA LEU A 78 -12.80 2.10 7.72
C LEU A 78 -14.06 2.89 8.07
N VAL A 79 -15.06 2.82 7.19
CA VAL A 79 -16.38 3.42 7.40
C VAL A 79 -17.45 2.35 7.18
N PHE A 80 -18.23 2.03 8.20
CA PHE A 80 -19.42 1.19 8.07
C PHE A 80 -20.64 2.10 7.99
N ASN A 81 -21.36 2.06 6.86
CA ASN A 81 -22.63 2.73 6.68
C ASN A 81 -23.74 1.72 6.96
N VAL A 82 -24.37 1.83 8.12
CA VAL A 82 -25.38 0.87 8.59
C VAL A 82 -26.78 1.50 8.50
N SER A 83 -27.71 0.76 7.92
CA SER A 83 -29.13 1.15 7.78
C SER A 83 -30.02 0.03 8.35
N LYS A 84 -31.20 0.38 8.87
CA LYS A 84 -32.22 -0.63 9.20
C LYS A 84 -32.86 -1.19 7.93
N ASP A 85 -33.16 -2.48 7.93
CA ASP A 85 -33.97 -3.12 6.90
C ASP A 85 -35.47 -3.14 7.28
N ASP A 86 -36.32 -3.50 6.31
CA ASP A 86 -37.79 -3.55 6.47
C ASP A 86 -38.27 -4.61 7.48
N SER A 87 -37.38 -5.52 7.90
CA SER A 87 -37.63 -6.59 8.87
C SER A 87 -37.08 -6.28 10.27
N ASN A 88 -36.72 -5.02 10.56
CA ASN A 88 -36.03 -4.57 11.78
C ASN A 88 -34.62 -5.17 11.97
N GLY A 89 -34.02 -5.75 10.93
CA GLY A 89 -32.60 -6.11 10.87
C GLY A 89 -31.72 -4.95 10.40
N TYR A 90 -30.45 -5.25 10.11
CA TYR A 90 -29.48 -4.26 9.64
C TYR A 90 -28.87 -4.68 8.30
N THR A 91 -28.76 -3.71 7.40
CA THR A 91 -27.92 -3.80 6.20
C THR A 91 -26.75 -2.84 6.37
N ALA A 92 -25.61 -3.15 5.75
CA ALA A 92 -24.47 -2.25 5.78
C ALA A 92 -23.65 -2.29 4.50
N THR A 93 -22.94 -1.19 4.26
CA THR A 93 -21.79 -1.15 3.36
C THR A 93 -20.55 -0.72 4.13
N MET A 94 -19.38 -1.08 3.61
CA MET A 94 -18.09 -0.64 4.11
C MET A 94 -17.39 0.21 3.05
N ASP A 95 -16.82 1.33 3.48
CA ASP A 95 -15.85 2.10 2.70
C ASP A 95 -14.46 1.95 3.33
N SER A 96 -13.44 1.90 2.48
CA SER A 96 -12.05 2.20 2.84
C SER A 96 -11.61 3.39 1.97
N PRO A 97 -11.93 4.63 2.38
CA PRO A 97 -11.70 5.80 1.54
C PRO A 97 -10.24 5.97 1.13
N ASP A 98 -9.32 5.65 2.04
CA ASP A 98 -7.88 5.69 1.76
C ASP A 98 -7.47 4.73 0.64
N GLN A 99 -8.22 3.65 0.42
CA GLN A 99 -7.98 2.71 -0.67
C GLN A 99 -8.86 2.97 -1.90
N ASN A 100 -9.57 4.10 -1.94
CA ASN A 100 -10.53 4.44 -2.99
C ASN A 100 -11.63 3.37 -3.19
N ALA A 101 -11.95 2.61 -2.14
CA ALA A 101 -12.96 1.57 -2.16
C ALA A 101 -14.19 2.04 -1.37
N PHE A 102 -15.34 2.09 -2.05
CA PHE A 102 -16.59 2.62 -1.49
C PHE A 102 -17.74 1.67 -1.78
N GLY A 103 -18.70 1.60 -0.86
CA GLY A 103 -19.92 0.82 -1.01
C GLY A 103 -19.70 -0.69 -1.04
N ILE A 104 -18.61 -1.19 -0.43
CA ILE A 104 -18.34 -2.64 -0.37
C ILE A 104 -19.49 -3.29 0.41
N PRO A 105 -20.21 -4.27 -0.15
CA PRO A 105 -21.31 -4.90 0.56
C PRO A 105 -20.82 -5.60 1.83
N VAL A 106 -21.48 -5.33 2.96
CA VAL A 106 -21.34 -6.13 4.18
C VAL A 106 -22.36 -7.28 4.05
N SER A 107 -21.86 -8.50 3.86
CA SER A 107 -22.68 -9.69 3.58
C SER A 107 -23.54 -10.10 4.78
N SER A 108 -23.10 -9.80 6.01
CA SER A 108 -23.86 -10.07 7.23
C SER A 108 -23.60 -9.03 8.31
N VAL A 109 -24.67 -8.58 8.97
CA VAL A 109 -24.62 -7.76 10.18
C VAL A 109 -25.32 -8.55 11.30
N THR A 110 -24.57 -9.00 12.31
CA THR A 110 -25.14 -9.77 13.43
C THR A 110 -24.94 -9.05 14.75
N ILE A 111 -26.00 -8.97 15.55
CA ILE A 111 -25.98 -8.44 16.92
C ILE A 111 -26.41 -9.56 17.88
N ASN A 112 -25.61 -9.80 18.92
CA ASN A 112 -25.96 -10.74 19.99
C ASN A 112 -25.59 -10.13 21.35
N GLY A 113 -26.58 -9.54 22.02
CA GLY A 113 -26.36 -8.71 23.20
C GLY A 113 -25.59 -7.45 22.83
N ASP A 114 -24.43 -7.25 23.45
CA ASP A 114 -23.49 -6.16 23.16
C ASP A 114 -22.51 -6.49 22.03
N LYS A 115 -22.49 -7.73 21.53
CA LYS A 115 -21.56 -8.15 20.47
C LYS A 115 -22.08 -7.76 19.10
N VAL A 116 -21.21 -7.15 18.30
CA VAL A 116 -21.46 -6.73 16.92
C VAL A 116 -20.48 -7.46 15.99
N LEU A 117 -21.02 -8.02 14.91
CA LEU A 117 -20.27 -8.69 13.85
C LEU A 117 -20.63 -8.06 12.50
N PHE A 118 -19.60 -7.66 11.75
CA PHE A 118 -19.71 -7.33 10.33
C PHE A 118 -18.90 -8.33 9.51
N GLU A 119 -19.52 -8.97 8.53
CA GLU A 119 -18.84 -9.84 7.56
C GLU A 119 -18.81 -9.17 6.19
N VAL A 120 -17.64 -9.17 5.55
CA VAL A 120 -17.39 -8.58 4.24
C VAL A 120 -16.76 -9.65 3.35
N GLU A 121 -17.62 -10.56 2.87
CA GLU A 121 -17.21 -11.78 2.16
C GLU A 121 -16.31 -11.52 0.95
N SER A 122 -16.59 -10.46 0.18
CA SER A 122 -15.86 -10.12 -1.05
C SER A 122 -14.36 -9.85 -0.83
N ILE A 123 -13.95 -9.57 0.41
CA ILE A 123 -12.56 -9.33 0.78
C ILE A 123 -12.09 -10.24 1.92
N SER A 124 -12.88 -11.27 2.24
CA SER A 124 -12.66 -12.17 3.38
C SER A 124 -12.40 -11.41 4.69
N GLY A 125 -13.13 -10.30 4.90
CA GLY A 125 -12.97 -9.41 6.04
C GLY A 125 -14.04 -9.65 7.09
N ILE A 126 -13.66 -9.66 8.37
CA ILE A 126 -14.59 -9.82 9.49
C ILE A 126 -14.24 -8.81 10.59
N TYR A 127 -15.21 -8.00 11.03
CA TYR A 127 -15.10 -7.21 12.25
C TYR A 127 -15.86 -7.86 13.39
N LYS A 128 -15.19 -8.14 14.52
CA LYS A 128 -15.80 -8.66 15.75
C LYS A 128 -15.57 -7.67 16.87
N GLY A 129 -16.63 -7.06 17.41
CA GLY A 129 -16.51 -6.08 18.49
C GLY A 129 -17.61 -6.16 19.54
N VAL A 130 -17.39 -5.42 20.62
CA VAL A 130 -18.32 -5.26 21.74
C VAL A 130 -18.70 -3.79 21.83
N PHE A 131 -20.00 -3.52 21.79
CA PHE A 131 -20.56 -2.19 21.98
C PHE A 131 -20.54 -1.80 23.46
N ASP A 132 -19.95 -0.66 23.73
CA ASP A 132 -19.93 -0.02 25.04
C ASP A 132 -20.94 1.13 25.04
N THR A 133 -21.95 1.00 25.90
CA THR A 133 -23.03 1.98 26.08
C THR A 133 -22.52 3.32 26.61
N ASP A 134 -21.49 3.32 27.45
CA ASP A 134 -21.01 4.53 28.11
C ASP A 134 -20.18 5.37 27.14
N SER A 135 -19.35 4.71 26.33
CA SER A 135 -18.48 5.39 25.36
C SER A 135 -19.09 5.51 23.95
N ALA A 136 -20.30 4.96 23.74
CA ALA A 136 -21.00 4.89 22.46
C ALA A 136 -20.10 4.41 21.31
N ALA A 137 -19.27 3.40 21.60
CA ALA A 137 -18.25 2.89 20.69
C ALA A 137 -18.30 1.38 20.62
N ILE A 138 -17.82 0.83 19.50
CA ILE A 138 -17.64 -0.61 19.35
C ILE A 138 -16.14 -0.87 19.37
N THR A 139 -15.67 -1.64 20.35
CA THR A 139 -14.27 -1.99 20.49
C THR A 139 -14.09 -3.46 20.12
N GLY A 140 -13.22 -3.73 19.16
CA GLY A 140 -13.13 -5.05 18.56
C GLY A 140 -11.90 -5.22 17.71
N ASN A 141 -11.89 -6.28 16.92
CA ASN A 141 -10.83 -6.57 15.97
C ASN A 141 -11.37 -6.74 14.55
N TRP A 142 -10.61 -6.22 13.59
CA TRP A 142 -10.70 -6.53 12.17
C TRP A 142 -9.82 -7.73 11.84
N ILE A 143 -10.38 -8.73 11.17
CA ILE A 143 -9.72 -9.98 10.79
C ILE A 143 -9.76 -10.08 9.27
N GLN A 144 -8.59 -10.17 8.63
CA GLN A 144 -8.48 -10.25 7.18
C GLN A 144 -7.09 -10.70 6.76
N GLY A 145 -6.99 -11.54 5.71
CA GLY A 145 -5.70 -11.98 5.15
C GLY A 145 -4.79 -12.63 6.19
N GLY A 146 -5.42 -13.23 7.20
CA GLY A 146 -4.75 -13.81 8.36
C GLY A 146 -4.30 -12.90 9.47
N GLY A 147 -4.37 -11.58 9.29
CA GLY A 147 -4.14 -10.64 10.37
C GLY A 147 -5.35 -10.50 11.30
N ASN A 148 -5.08 -10.08 12.53
CA ASN A 148 -6.06 -9.76 13.56
C ASN A 148 -5.68 -8.41 14.19
N TYR A 149 -6.46 -7.36 13.93
CA TYR A 149 -6.09 -5.98 14.17
C TYR A 149 -7.10 -5.25 15.05
N PRO A 150 -6.69 -4.65 16.18
CA PRO A 150 -7.61 -3.90 17.03
C PRO A 150 -8.13 -2.67 16.29
N VAL A 151 -9.47 -2.51 16.27
CA VAL A 151 -10.16 -1.38 15.67
C VAL A 151 -11.29 -0.94 16.60
N ARG A 152 -11.21 0.32 17.04
CA ARG A 152 -12.29 0.99 17.77
C ARG A 152 -13.13 1.80 16.79
N LEU A 153 -14.39 1.44 16.64
CA LEU A 153 -15.38 2.15 15.85
C LEU A 153 -16.11 3.18 16.72
N THR A 154 -16.26 4.38 16.18
CA THR A 154 -17.02 5.47 16.80
C THR A 154 -18.03 6.03 15.82
N LYS A 155 -19.16 6.50 16.32
CA LYS A 155 -20.20 7.14 15.51
C LYS A 155 -19.77 8.57 15.19
N ILE A 156 -19.43 8.86 13.94
CA ILE A 156 -19.08 10.21 13.49
C ILE A 156 -19.99 10.59 12.33
N GLY A 157 -20.58 11.79 12.39
CA GLY A 157 -21.51 12.28 11.36
C GLY A 157 -20.87 12.52 10.00
N LYS A 158 -19.66 13.11 9.96
CA LYS A 158 -18.92 13.39 8.71
C LYS A 158 -17.47 12.95 8.83
N VAL A 159 -17.01 12.19 7.84
CA VAL A 159 -15.63 11.78 7.70
C VAL A 159 -14.83 12.94 7.10
N GLU A 160 -13.86 13.48 7.85
CA GLU A 160 -12.89 14.41 7.28
C GLU A 160 -11.84 13.61 6.50
N VAL A 161 -11.86 13.81 5.19
CA VAL A 161 -11.02 13.11 4.25
C VAL A 161 -10.00 14.14 3.73
N PRO A 162 -8.68 13.89 3.83
CA PRO A 162 -7.66 14.88 3.48
C PRO A 162 -7.83 15.41 2.05
N ASN A 163 -7.56 16.70 1.85
CA ASN A 163 -7.70 17.32 0.54
C ASN A 163 -6.60 16.80 -0.41
N ARG A 164 -6.89 16.82 -1.71
CA ARG A 164 -5.95 16.48 -2.79
C ARG A 164 -5.93 17.64 -3.79
N PRO A 165 -5.37 18.81 -3.41
CA PRO A 165 -5.53 20.06 -4.16
C PRO A 165 -4.88 20.01 -5.55
N GLN A 166 -3.89 19.13 -5.75
CA GLN A 166 -3.19 18.99 -7.03
C GLN A 166 -3.93 18.12 -8.03
N ASN A 167 -4.98 17.38 -7.64
CA ASN A 167 -5.74 16.58 -8.59
C ASN A 167 -6.44 17.53 -9.58
N PRO A 168 -6.10 17.48 -10.88
CA PRO A 168 -6.64 18.39 -11.87
C PRO A 168 -8.14 18.13 -12.04
N LYS A 169 -8.89 19.18 -12.36
CA LYS A 169 -10.34 19.13 -12.56
C LYS A 169 -10.70 19.56 -13.97
N GLU A 170 -11.71 18.93 -14.53
CA GLU A 170 -12.28 19.31 -15.82
C GLU A 170 -12.98 20.68 -15.78
N PRO A 171 -13.09 21.38 -16.92
CA PRO A 171 -12.51 21.01 -18.22
C PRO A 171 -10.99 21.24 -18.26
N PHE A 172 -10.26 20.29 -18.87
CA PHE A 172 -8.82 20.43 -19.07
C PHE A 172 -8.51 21.36 -20.24
N PRO A 173 -7.39 22.12 -20.22
CA PRO A 173 -6.98 23.00 -21.33
C PRO A 173 -6.26 22.22 -22.45
N TYR A 174 -6.42 20.91 -22.51
CA TYR A 174 -5.76 20.00 -23.43
C TYR A 174 -6.71 18.83 -23.75
N LYS A 175 -6.36 18.03 -24.75
CA LYS A 175 -7.16 16.86 -25.14
C LYS A 175 -6.88 15.70 -24.18
N SER A 176 -7.94 15.00 -23.79
CA SER A 176 -7.88 13.78 -22.99
C SER A 176 -8.72 12.72 -23.69
N GLU A 177 -8.07 11.64 -24.13
CA GLU A 177 -8.67 10.58 -24.93
C GLU A 177 -8.53 9.25 -24.21
N ARG A 178 -9.64 8.53 -24.01
CA ARG A 178 -9.57 7.12 -23.61
C ARG A 178 -9.12 6.29 -24.81
N VAL A 179 -8.14 5.42 -24.58
CA VAL A 179 -7.51 4.63 -25.64
C VAL A 179 -7.45 3.16 -25.24
N ASN A 180 -7.52 2.28 -26.23
CA ASN A 180 -7.28 0.86 -26.07
C ASN A 180 -6.29 0.41 -27.14
N PHE A 181 -5.39 -0.50 -26.78
CA PHE A 181 -4.43 -1.08 -27.71
C PHE A 181 -4.08 -2.51 -27.31
N ARG A 182 -3.67 -3.31 -28.28
CA ARG A 182 -3.43 -4.73 -28.08
C ARG A 182 -1.96 -5.01 -27.76
N ASN A 183 -1.72 -5.76 -26.69
CA ASN A 183 -0.46 -6.46 -26.49
C ASN A 183 -0.55 -7.80 -27.25
N GLU A 184 0.11 -7.86 -28.41
CA GLU A 184 0.09 -9.02 -29.30
C GLU A 184 0.81 -10.25 -28.72
N VAL A 185 1.72 -10.07 -27.76
CA VAL A 185 2.48 -11.18 -27.16
C VAL A 185 1.56 -12.07 -26.34
N ASP A 186 0.75 -11.46 -25.48
CA ASP A 186 -0.14 -12.16 -24.56
C ASP A 186 -1.61 -12.14 -25.03
N SER A 187 -1.89 -11.53 -26.19
CA SER A 187 -3.22 -11.38 -26.77
C SER A 187 -4.24 -10.66 -25.87
N ILE A 188 -3.78 -9.72 -25.05
CA ILE A 188 -4.62 -8.91 -24.15
C ILE A 188 -4.81 -7.49 -24.69
N THR A 189 -5.96 -6.88 -24.41
CA THR A 189 -6.23 -5.46 -24.66
C THR A 189 -5.93 -4.65 -23.41
N LEU A 190 -5.05 -3.67 -23.55
CA LEU A 190 -4.71 -2.72 -22.50
C LEU A 190 -5.49 -1.42 -22.72
N ALA A 191 -5.95 -0.84 -21.61
CA ALA A 191 -6.72 0.39 -21.60
C ALA A 191 -5.92 1.52 -20.96
N GLY A 192 -6.14 2.74 -21.44
CA GLY A 192 -5.40 3.90 -20.93
C GLY A 192 -6.05 5.23 -21.26
N THR A 193 -5.31 6.29 -20.99
CA THR A 193 -5.68 7.66 -21.32
C THR A 193 -4.49 8.40 -21.90
N LEU A 194 -4.64 8.88 -23.12
CA LEU A 194 -3.68 9.72 -23.83
C LEU A 194 -4.08 11.18 -23.64
N THR A 195 -3.23 11.97 -23.00
CA THR A 195 -3.38 13.42 -22.88
C THR A 195 -2.34 14.13 -23.74
N TYR A 196 -2.76 15.16 -24.46
CA TYR A 196 -1.86 15.91 -25.34
C TYR A 196 -2.37 17.34 -25.56
N PRO A 197 -1.45 18.32 -25.68
CA PRO A 197 -1.80 19.69 -26.07
C PRO A 197 -2.29 19.71 -27.54
N ASP A 198 -2.56 20.90 -28.07
CA ASP A 198 -2.78 21.04 -29.51
C ASP A 198 -1.62 20.45 -30.31
N LYS A 199 -1.94 19.81 -31.44
CA LYS A 199 -1.00 18.98 -32.22
C LYS A 199 0.33 19.69 -32.52
N ASP A 200 0.28 20.96 -32.89
CA ASP A 200 1.46 21.75 -33.25
C ASP A 200 2.33 22.15 -32.04
N SER A 201 1.84 21.89 -30.82
CA SER A 201 2.53 22.17 -29.55
C SER A 201 3.14 20.93 -28.90
N ILE A 202 2.98 19.73 -29.49
CA ILE A 202 3.53 18.49 -28.94
C ILE A 202 5.04 18.41 -29.23
N ARG A 203 5.85 18.47 -28.16
CA ARG A 203 7.33 18.38 -28.22
C ARG A 203 7.84 16.96 -28.01
N ALA A 204 7.18 16.25 -27.10
CA ALA A 204 7.50 14.88 -26.73
C ALA A 204 6.22 14.16 -26.32
N VAL A 205 6.29 12.84 -26.27
CA VAL A 205 5.27 11.99 -25.65
C VAL A 205 5.95 11.00 -24.72
N ALA A 206 5.36 10.77 -23.54
CA ALA A 206 5.87 9.80 -22.58
C ALA A 206 4.82 8.75 -22.20
N VAL A 207 5.23 7.49 -22.12
CA VAL A 207 4.45 6.46 -21.41
C VAL A 207 4.82 6.55 -19.92
N LEU A 208 3.82 6.72 -19.05
CA LEU A 208 4.00 6.63 -17.60
C LEU A 208 3.87 5.17 -17.16
N ILE A 209 4.86 4.65 -16.43
CA ILE A 209 4.97 3.24 -16.03
C ILE A 209 4.99 3.17 -14.50
N SER A 210 3.93 2.58 -13.97
CA SER A 210 3.59 2.46 -12.54
C SER A 210 4.65 1.68 -11.75
N GLY A 211 4.65 1.89 -10.43
CA GLY A 211 5.36 1.04 -9.48
C GLY A 211 4.74 -0.35 -9.31
N SER A 212 5.16 -1.05 -8.25
CA SER A 212 4.71 -2.41 -7.98
C SER A 212 3.26 -2.49 -7.46
N GLY A 213 2.66 -3.66 -7.63
CA GLY A 213 1.27 -3.94 -7.28
C GLY A 213 0.29 -3.58 -8.40
N PRO A 214 -1.00 -3.91 -8.24
CA PRO A 214 -2.01 -3.63 -9.27
C PRO A 214 -2.36 -2.14 -9.25
N GLN A 215 -1.91 -1.37 -10.25
CA GLN A 215 -2.15 0.08 -10.33
C GLN A 215 -3.15 0.43 -11.46
N ASP A 216 -3.99 1.42 -11.17
CA ASP A 216 -4.75 2.11 -12.22
C ASP A 216 -3.83 3.10 -12.97
N ARG A 217 -4.28 3.63 -14.10
CA ARG A 217 -3.53 4.60 -14.91
C ARG A 217 -3.16 5.90 -14.18
N ASP A 218 -3.78 6.17 -13.04
CA ASP A 218 -3.49 7.36 -12.23
C ASP A 218 -2.39 7.10 -11.17
N GLU A 219 -1.96 5.84 -11.05
CA GLU A 219 -1.11 5.33 -9.97
C GLU A 219 -1.72 5.70 -8.61
N THR A 220 -2.97 5.31 -8.37
CA THR A 220 -3.72 5.77 -7.19
C THR A 220 -3.18 5.18 -5.87
N ILE A 221 -2.46 6.00 -5.09
CA ILE A 221 -1.86 5.64 -3.80
C ILE A 221 -2.43 6.45 -2.64
N LEU A 222 -3.18 5.81 -1.73
CA LEU A 222 -3.76 6.50 -0.57
C LEU A 222 -4.51 7.78 -0.98
N ARG A 223 -5.27 7.67 -2.08
CA ARG A 223 -6.00 8.73 -2.80
C ARG A 223 -5.15 9.79 -3.52
N HIS A 224 -3.83 9.71 -3.43
CA HIS A 224 -2.95 10.46 -4.33
C HIS A 224 -3.01 9.85 -5.72
N LYS A 225 -2.83 10.71 -6.73
CA LYS A 225 -2.83 10.34 -8.15
C LYS A 225 -1.59 10.90 -8.86
N PRO A 226 -0.36 10.49 -8.46
CA PRO A 226 0.89 11.03 -8.96
C PRO A 226 0.95 11.08 -10.49
N PHE A 227 0.48 10.06 -11.20
CA PHE A 227 0.50 10.08 -12.66
C PHE A 227 -0.55 11.01 -13.27
N LEU A 228 -1.70 11.20 -12.63
CA LEU A 228 -2.66 12.23 -13.06
C LEU A 228 -2.09 13.63 -12.90
N VAL A 229 -1.45 13.93 -11.75
CA VAL A 229 -0.85 15.25 -11.50
C VAL A 229 0.34 15.49 -12.43
N LEU A 230 1.20 14.49 -12.61
CA LEU A 230 2.35 14.58 -13.50
C LEU A 230 1.92 14.76 -14.95
N SER A 231 0.97 13.97 -15.44
CA SER A 231 0.49 14.09 -16.83
C SER A 231 -0.20 15.43 -17.10
N ASP A 232 -1.00 15.97 -16.17
CA ASP A 232 -1.58 17.32 -16.33
C ASP A 232 -0.48 18.38 -16.45
N TYR A 233 0.51 18.35 -15.56
CA TYR A 233 1.62 19.30 -15.60
C TYR A 233 2.42 19.21 -16.90
N LEU A 234 2.79 17.98 -17.32
CA LEU A 234 3.55 17.74 -18.54
C LEU A 234 2.74 18.13 -19.79
N THR A 235 1.46 17.80 -19.85
CA THR A 235 0.59 18.11 -20.99
C THR A 235 0.42 19.62 -21.17
N ARG A 236 0.22 20.37 -20.08
CA ARG A 236 0.22 21.85 -20.10
C ARG A 236 1.55 22.45 -20.57
N ASN A 237 2.64 21.69 -20.48
CA ASN A 237 3.99 22.09 -20.86
C ASN A 237 4.45 21.52 -22.21
N GLY A 238 3.52 21.06 -23.05
CA GLY A 238 3.84 20.61 -24.41
C GLY A 238 4.27 19.15 -24.53
N ILE A 239 4.11 18.34 -23.47
CA ILE A 239 4.56 16.94 -23.42
C ILE A 239 3.32 16.07 -23.28
N ALA A 240 3.00 15.29 -24.31
CA ALA A 240 1.89 14.34 -24.26
C ALA A 240 2.22 13.18 -23.29
N CYS A 241 1.19 12.59 -22.68
CA CYS A 241 1.35 11.48 -21.75
C CYS A 241 0.35 10.37 -22.06
N LEU A 242 0.84 9.14 -22.15
CA LEU A 242 0.02 7.94 -22.12
C LEU A 242 0.12 7.30 -20.75
N ARG A 243 -1.03 7.17 -20.10
CA ARG A 243 -1.20 6.49 -18.82
C ARG A 243 -2.03 5.23 -19.06
N VAL A 244 -1.63 4.11 -18.47
CA VAL A 244 -2.21 2.80 -18.79
C VAL A 244 -2.60 2.12 -17.49
N ASP A 245 -3.77 1.47 -17.46
CA ASP A 245 -4.08 0.58 -16.34
C ASP A 245 -3.23 -0.68 -16.49
N ASP A 246 -2.62 -1.15 -15.41
CA ASP A 246 -1.84 -2.38 -15.45
C ASP A 246 -2.70 -3.56 -15.94
N ARG A 247 -2.07 -4.58 -16.52
CA ARG A 247 -2.79 -5.81 -16.93
C ARG A 247 -3.63 -6.37 -15.77
N GLY A 248 -4.88 -6.72 -16.07
CA GLY A 248 -5.85 -7.20 -15.07
C GLY A 248 -6.35 -6.13 -14.08
N VAL A 249 -6.07 -4.85 -14.32
CA VAL A 249 -6.52 -3.71 -13.50
C VAL A 249 -7.36 -2.75 -14.34
N GLY A 250 -8.35 -2.10 -13.71
CA GLY A 250 -9.16 -1.09 -14.36
C GLY A 250 -9.91 -1.63 -15.58
N GLU A 251 -9.67 -1.01 -16.75
CA GLU A 251 -10.27 -1.42 -18.02
C GLU A 251 -9.34 -2.35 -18.85
N SER A 252 -8.13 -2.67 -18.36
CA SER A 252 -7.18 -3.57 -19.01
C SER A 252 -7.53 -5.04 -18.78
N GLU A 253 -7.42 -5.86 -19.83
CA GLU A 253 -7.52 -7.32 -19.76
C GLU A 253 -6.25 -7.94 -19.14
N GLY A 254 -6.27 -9.26 -18.91
CA GLY A 254 -5.15 -10.04 -18.39
C GLY A 254 -5.30 -10.42 -16.91
N ASP A 255 -4.25 -11.05 -16.37
CA ASP A 255 -4.20 -11.48 -14.96
C ASP A 255 -2.93 -10.92 -14.31
N PHE A 256 -3.12 -10.04 -13.32
CA PHE A 256 -2.03 -9.46 -12.54
C PHE A 256 -1.35 -10.49 -11.63
N SER A 257 -2.10 -11.47 -11.11
CA SER A 257 -1.63 -12.36 -10.04
C SER A 257 -0.48 -13.28 -10.46
N THR A 258 -0.39 -13.58 -11.75
CA THR A 258 0.68 -14.41 -12.34
C THR A 258 1.76 -13.58 -13.04
N ALA A 259 1.56 -12.27 -13.17
CA ALA A 259 2.44 -11.40 -13.94
C ALA A 259 3.77 -11.14 -13.22
N THR A 260 4.79 -10.81 -14.01
CA THR A 260 6.13 -10.46 -13.57
C THR A 260 6.60 -9.17 -14.23
N THR A 261 7.74 -8.63 -13.79
CA THR A 261 8.37 -7.47 -14.42
C THR A 261 8.55 -7.61 -15.94
N PHE A 262 8.79 -8.82 -16.45
CA PHE A 262 8.97 -9.05 -17.89
C PHE A 262 7.67 -9.02 -18.67
N ASP A 263 6.56 -9.37 -18.03
CA ASP A 263 5.23 -9.27 -18.61
C ASP A 263 4.87 -7.79 -18.82
N PHE A 264 5.09 -6.96 -17.79
CA PHE A 264 4.90 -5.50 -17.87
C PHE A 264 5.82 -4.83 -18.92
N VAL A 265 7.01 -5.38 -19.18
CA VAL A 265 7.85 -4.93 -20.30
C VAL A 265 7.15 -5.11 -21.64
N THR A 266 6.41 -6.21 -21.83
CA THR A 266 5.65 -6.43 -23.09
C THR A 266 4.48 -5.46 -23.21
N ASP A 267 3.82 -5.13 -22.10
CA ASP A 267 2.74 -4.13 -22.06
C ASP A 267 3.25 -2.73 -22.44
N VAL A 268 4.38 -2.31 -21.87
CA VAL A 268 4.97 -1.00 -22.19
C VAL A 268 5.43 -0.96 -23.66
N ARG A 269 5.96 -2.06 -24.20
CA ARG A 269 6.28 -2.14 -25.64
C ARG A 269 5.02 -2.00 -26.51
N ALA A 270 3.90 -2.60 -26.11
CA ALA A 270 2.62 -2.42 -26.80
C ALA A 270 2.15 -0.96 -26.75
N ALA A 271 2.31 -0.28 -25.60
CA ALA A 271 1.98 1.13 -25.43
C ALA A 271 2.84 2.03 -26.34
N VAL A 272 4.15 1.79 -26.40
CA VAL A 272 5.07 2.51 -27.32
C VAL A 272 4.67 2.28 -28.78
N ASN A 273 4.38 1.04 -29.16
CA ASN A 273 3.95 0.72 -30.53
C ASN A 273 2.62 1.39 -30.88
N TYR A 274 1.68 1.44 -29.94
CA TYR A 274 0.44 2.19 -30.10
C TYR A 274 0.70 3.67 -30.37
N LEU A 275 1.56 4.33 -29.59
CA LEU A 275 1.91 5.74 -29.82
C LEU A 275 2.49 5.98 -31.21
N ARG A 276 3.30 5.04 -31.75
CA ARG A 276 3.84 5.11 -33.12
C ARG A 276 2.77 5.07 -34.21
N THR A 277 1.59 4.52 -33.93
CA THR A 277 0.47 4.50 -34.90
C THR A 277 -0.29 5.82 -34.98
N ARG A 278 -0.05 6.76 -34.06
CA ARG A 278 -0.81 8.02 -33.97
C ARG A 278 -0.24 9.08 -34.92
N ASN A 279 -1.05 9.55 -35.86
CA ASN A 279 -0.64 10.52 -36.88
C ASN A 279 -0.19 11.87 -36.29
N GLU A 280 -0.78 12.27 -35.17
CA GLU A 280 -0.40 13.47 -34.42
C GLU A 280 0.94 13.33 -33.70
N LEU A 281 1.49 12.11 -33.56
CA LEU A 281 2.77 11.81 -32.90
C LEU A 281 3.87 11.33 -33.86
N ALA A 282 3.62 11.26 -35.17
CA ALA A 282 4.52 10.63 -36.14
C ALA A 282 5.97 11.14 -36.15
N ASN A 283 6.21 12.39 -35.74
CA ASN A 283 7.55 12.99 -35.63
C ASN A 283 7.90 13.44 -34.20
N VAL A 284 7.14 12.99 -33.21
CA VAL A 284 7.30 13.37 -31.82
C VAL A 284 8.29 12.43 -31.13
N LYS A 285 9.16 12.97 -30.28
CA LYS A 285 10.10 12.16 -29.49
C LYS A 285 9.36 11.36 -28.44
N ILE A 286 9.48 10.03 -28.48
CA ILE A 286 8.88 9.12 -27.50
C ILE A 286 9.86 8.90 -26.34
N GLY A 287 9.38 8.99 -25.11
CA GLY A 287 10.12 8.62 -23.92
C GLY A 287 9.30 7.78 -22.95
N LEU A 288 9.94 7.38 -21.85
CA LEU A 288 9.34 6.57 -20.78
C LEU A 288 9.56 7.27 -19.45
N ILE A 289 8.59 7.26 -18.55
CA ILE A 289 8.75 7.75 -17.19
C ILE A 289 8.29 6.64 -16.26
N GLY A 290 9.23 6.02 -15.55
CA GLY A 290 8.96 4.88 -14.69
C GLY A 290 9.15 5.24 -13.22
N HIS A 291 8.15 4.92 -12.39
CA HIS A 291 8.22 5.07 -10.94
C HIS A 291 8.47 3.72 -10.27
N SER A 292 9.39 3.64 -9.32
CA SER A 292 9.69 2.42 -8.55
C SER A 292 9.99 1.23 -9.48
N GLU A 293 9.18 0.17 -9.51
CA GLU A 293 9.32 -0.96 -10.46
C GLU A 293 9.23 -0.51 -11.94
N GLY A 294 8.46 0.52 -12.27
CA GLY A 294 8.46 1.15 -13.59
C GLY A 294 9.85 1.66 -13.99
N GLY A 295 10.69 2.00 -13.02
CA GLY A 295 12.10 2.34 -13.20
C GLY A 295 13.02 1.16 -13.53
N LEU A 296 12.58 -0.09 -13.30
CA LEU A 296 13.21 -1.31 -13.79
C LEU A 296 12.74 -1.65 -15.21
N ILE A 297 11.45 -1.42 -15.48
CA ILE A 297 10.81 -1.71 -16.76
C ILE A 297 11.29 -0.76 -17.87
N ALA A 298 11.41 0.54 -17.58
CA ALA A 298 11.83 1.53 -18.58
C ALA A 298 13.20 1.21 -19.21
N PRO A 299 14.26 0.86 -18.44
CA PRO A 299 15.53 0.44 -19.02
C PRO A 299 15.44 -0.84 -19.86
N LEU A 300 14.63 -1.81 -19.46
CA LEU A 300 14.43 -3.06 -20.22
C LEU A 300 13.80 -2.80 -21.59
N VAL A 301 12.87 -1.84 -21.68
CA VAL A 301 12.28 -1.42 -22.95
C VAL A 301 13.27 -0.60 -23.77
N ALA A 302 13.78 0.50 -23.21
CA ALA A 302 14.65 1.44 -23.93
C ALA A 302 15.98 0.83 -24.37
N GLY A 303 16.55 -0.09 -23.59
CA GLY A 303 17.78 -0.80 -23.94
C GLY A 303 17.65 -1.75 -25.14
N ASN A 304 16.41 -2.05 -25.56
CA ASN A 304 16.10 -2.90 -26.72
C ASN A 304 15.32 -2.15 -27.81
N ASP A 305 15.15 -0.85 -27.67
CA ASP A 305 14.43 0.01 -28.62
C ASP A 305 15.19 1.33 -28.83
N PRO A 306 16.00 1.45 -29.90
CA PRO A 306 16.86 2.61 -30.12
C PRO A 306 16.10 3.90 -30.44
N ASP A 307 14.80 3.81 -30.75
CA ASP A 307 13.96 4.98 -31.06
C ASP A 307 13.36 5.63 -29.80
N ILE A 308 13.53 5.02 -28.62
CA ILE A 308 13.23 5.68 -27.35
C ILE A 308 14.22 6.81 -27.12
N PHE A 309 13.72 8.05 -27.11
CA PHE A 309 14.55 9.25 -27.06
C PHE A 309 15.03 9.59 -25.65
N PHE A 310 14.21 9.33 -24.63
CA PHE A 310 14.54 9.61 -23.23
C PHE A 310 13.84 8.66 -22.27
N ILE A 311 14.41 8.49 -21.08
CA ILE A 311 13.72 7.91 -19.93
C ILE A 311 13.89 8.78 -18.68
N VAL A 312 12.89 8.77 -17.81
CA VAL A 312 12.94 9.33 -16.46
C VAL A 312 12.71 8.19 -15.47
N LEU A 313 13.68 7.98 -14.58
CA LEU A 313 13.67 6.98 -13.53
C LEU A 313 13.34 7.68 -12.20
N MET A 314 12.12 7.51 -11.72
CA MET A 314 11.62 8.09 -10.48
C MET A 314 11.67 7.04 -9.37
N ALA A 315 12.48 7.26 -8.33
CA ALA A 315 12.64 6.34 -7.22
C ALA A 315 12.96 4.89 -7.68
N ALA A 316 13.81 4.75 -8.69
CA ALA A 316 14.05 3.49 -9.38
C ALA A 316 15.10 2.63 -8.65
N PRO A 317 14.91 1.31 -8.54
CA PRO A 317 15.95 0.44 -8.00
C PRO A 317 17.17 0.39 -8.92
N GLY A 318 18.35 0.64 -8.34
CA GLY A 318 19.65 0.57 -9.00
C GLY A 318 20.44 -0.71 -8.69
N VAL A 319 20.02 -1.46 -7.68
CA VAL A 319 20.67 -2.70 -7.23
C VAL A 319 19.74 -3.91 -7.40
N ARG A 320 20.29 -5.13 -7.29
CA ARG A 320 19.52 -6.38 -7.38
C ARG A 320 18.44 -6.44 -6.28
N GLY A 321 17.29 -7.03 -6.60
CA GLY A 321 16.11 -7.02 -5.73
C GLY A 321 16.34 -7.55 -4.31
N ASP A 322 17.15 -8.61 -4.12
CA ASP A 322 17.50 -9.10 -2.79
C ASP A 322 18.26 -8.07 -1.94
N SER A 323 19.18 -7.32 -2.55
CA SER A 323 19.93 -6.26 -1.88
C SER A 323 19.03 -5.07 -1.60
N LEU A 324 18.20 -4.68 -2.58
CA LEU A 324 17.22 -3.61 -2.44
C LEU A 324 16.29 -3.85 -1.24
N LEU A 325 15.70 -5.05 -1.16
CA LEU A 325 14.72 -5.36 -0.12
C LEU A 325 15.33 -5.36 1.29
N LEU A 326 16.63 -5.66 1.42
CA LEU A 326 17.34 -5.53 2.70
C LEU A 326 17.63 -4.06 3.04
N LEU A 327 18.02 -3.24 2.06
CA LEU A 327 18.20 -1.79 2.23
C LEU A 327 16.89 -1.12 2.64
N GLN A 328 15.80 -1.40 1.92
CA GLN A 328 14.44 -0.94 2.21
C GLN A 328 14.05 -1.24 3.65
N GLN A 329 14.27 -2.48 4.10
CA GLN A 329 13.98 -2.87 5.47
C GLN A 329 14.82 -2.08 6.47
N ARG A 330 16.14 -2.05 6.31
CA ARG A 330 16.97 -1.28 7.23
C ARG A 330 16.54 0.19 7.32
N ALA A 331 16.19 0.82 6.20
CA ALA A 331 15.70 2.20 6.16
C ALA A 331 14.36 2.37 6.89
N ILE A 332 13.35 1.53 6.61
CA ILE A 332 12.05 1.57 7.30
C ILE A 332 12.21 1.32 8.80
N GLY A 333 13.05 0.35 9.19
CA GLY A 333 13.30 0.02 10.60
C GLY A 333 13.89 1.21 11.37
N LYS A 334 14.90 1.88 10.79
CA LYS A 334 15.50 3.10 11.37
C LYS A 334 14.49 4.23 11.47
N ALA A 335 13.75 4.51 10.40
CA ALA A 335 12.73 5.57 10.39
C ALA A 335 11.58 5.28 11.36
N SER A 336 11.29 4.01 11.62
CA SER A 336 10.29 3.56 12.60
C SER A 336 10.82 3.52 14.05
N GLY A 337 12.08 3.89 14.29
CA GLY A 337 12.69 3.93 15.63
C GLY A 337 13.00 2.54 16.22
N PHE A 338 13.18 1.51 15.38
CA PHE A 338 13.55 0.19 15.87
C PHE A 338 15.01 0.17 16.37
N THR A 339 15.29 -0.70 17.34
CA THR A 339 16.66 -0.92 17.83
C THR A 339 17.52 -1.61 16.76
N GLU A 340 18.83 -1.38 16.79
CA GLU A 340 19.76 -2.04 15.85
C GLU A 340 19.69 -3.57 15.97
N ASP A 341 19.54 -4.12 17.17
CA ASP A 341 19.37 -5.57 17.37
C ASP A 341 18.14 -6.11 16.61
N ARG A 342 17.01 -5.39 16.68
CA ARG A 342 15.79 -5.77 15.95
C ARG A 342 15.96 -5.66 14.45
N ILE A 343 16.65 -4.61 13.97
CA ILE A 343 16.94 -4.42 12.55
C ILE A 343 17.85 -5.53 12.04
N ASN A 344 18.91 -5.86 12.78
CA ASN A 344 19.87 -6.90 12.43
C ASN A 344 19.23 -8.30 12.40
N GLU A 345 18.35 -8.61 13.37
CA GLU A 345 17.63 -9.89 13.37
C GLU A 345 16.65 -9.98 12.18
N ASN A 346 15.92 -8.91 11.87
CA ASN A 346 15.03 -8.87 10.70
C ASN A 346 15.82 -9.08 9.40
N GLU A 347 16.95 -8.39 9.24
CA GLU A 347 17.83 -8.53 8.07
C GLU A 347 18.37 -9.97 7.95
N SER A 348 18.79 -10.58 9.06
CA SER A 348 19.26 -11.97 9.13
C SER A 348 18.20 -12.97 8.68
N VAL A 349 16.97 -12.81 9.15
CA VAL A 349 15.82 -13.66 8.78
C VAL A 349 15.50 -13.53 7.29
N ASN A 350 15.38 -12.31 6.78
CA ASN A 350 15.08 -12.07 5.37
C ASN A 350 16.19 -12.61 4.47
N ARG A 351 17.47 -12.41 4.83
CA ARG A 351 18.60 -12.96 4.08
C ARG A 351 18.54 -14.49 3.97
N LYS A 352 18.17 -15.20 5.04
CA LYS A 352 17.97 -16.67 5.00
C LYS A 352 16.86 -17.06 4.02
N ILE A 353 15.71 -16.38 4.09
CA ILE A 353 14.56 -16.63 3.22
C ILE A 353 14.92 -16.35 1.76
N PHE A 354 15.52 -15.19 1.47
CA PHE A 354 15.93 -14.81 0.13
C PHE A 354 16.94 -15.80 -0.45
N ASN A 355 17.92 -16.25 0.34
CA ASN A 355 18.86 -17.28 -0.09
C ASN A 355 18.18 -18.62 -0.43
N LEU A 356 17.11 -19.01 0.27
CA LEU A 356 16.35 -20.22 -0.09
C LEU A 356 15.68 -20.05 -1.45
N ILE A 357 15.05 -18.91 -1.70
CA ILE A 357 14.38 -18.60 -2.97
C ILE A 357 15.39 -18.48 -4.12
N LEU A 358 16.53 -17.81 -3.89
CA LEU A 358 17.55 -17.61 -4.93
C LEU A 358 18.23 -18.91 -5.38
N ASN A 359 18.32 -19.90 -4.48
CA ASN A 359 19.03 -21.16 -4.75
C ASN A 359 18.09 -22.34 -5.05
N ASN A 360 16.77 -22.13 -5.11
CA ASN A 360 15.81 -23.20 -5.35
C ASN A 360 14.53 -22.68 -6.01
N ASP A 361 14.14 -23.29 -7.13
CA ASP A 361 12.90 -22.97 -7.85
C ASP A 361 11.70 -23.82 -7.46
N ASN A 362 11.91 -24.86 -6.64
CA ASN A 362 10.85 -25.77 -6.23
C ASN A 362 10.22 -25.31 -4.90
N ASP A 363 9.06 -24.67 -5.01
CA ASP A 363 8.31 -24.13 -3.88
C ASP A 363 7.95 -25.21 -2.84
N GLU A 364 7.73 -26.47 -3.24
CA GLU A 364 7.42 -27.58 -2.31
C GLU A 364 8.60 -27.88 -1.36
N ILE A 365 9.84 -27.63 -1.79
CA ILE A 365 11.03 -27.84 -0.97
C ILE A 365 11.25 -26.68 0.00
N ILE A 366 11.08 -25.44 -0.46
CA ILE A 366 11.42 -24.25 0.32
C ILE A 366 10.27 -23.74 1.20
N LYS A 367 9.01 -23.95 0.81
CA LYS A 367 7.83 -23.52 1.58
C LYS A 367 7.84 -23.98 3.05
N PRO A 368 8.07 -25.27 3.38
CA PRO A 368 8.14 -25.69 4.78
C PRO A 368 9.32 -25.06 5.55
N GLN A 369 10.44 -24.80 4.87
CA GLN A 369 11.62 -24.17 5.48
C GLN A 369 11.37 -22.68 5.78
N ILE A 370 10.81 -21.95 4.81
CA ILE A 370 10.43 -20.54 4.97
C ILE A 370 9.37 -20.43 6.08
N LYS A 371 8.38 -21.33 6.09
CA LYS A 371 7.37 -21.39 7.17
C LYS A 371 8.03 -21.53 8.55
N HIS A 372 8.97 -22.46 8.69
CA HIS A 372 9.68 -22.67 9.95
C HIS A 372 10.48 -21.42 10.39
N ILE A 373 11.15 -20.75 9.45
CA ILE A 373 11.89 -19.51 9.71
C ILE A 373 10.92 -18.40 10.18
N LEU A 374 9.80 -18.22 9.49
CA LEU A 374 8.78 -17.22 9.83
C LEU A 374 8.17 -17.47 11.21
N SER A 375 7.83 -18.73 11.53
CA SER A 375 7.35 -19.10 12.87
C SER A 375 8.37 -18.78 13.95
N GLY A 376 9.65 -19.10 13.71
CA GLY A 376 10.74 -18.79 14.65
C GLY A 376 10.90 -17.29 14.89
N TYR A 377 10.82 -16.49 13.82
CA TYR A 377 10.92 -15.04 13.90
C TYR A 377 9.72 -14.41 14.64
N LEU A 378 8.49 -14.89 14.35
CA LEU A 378 7.28 -14.43 15.02
C LEU A 378 7.33 -14.70 16.53
N LYS A 379 7.77 -15.91 16.92
CA LYS A 379 7.99 -16.28 18.31
C LYS A 379 9.05 -15.39 18.99
N TRP A 380 10.17 -15.13 18.31
CA TRP A 380 11.22 -14.25 18.84
C TRP A 380 10.72 -12.83 19.06
N MET A 381 9.96 -12.26 18.12
CA MET A 381 9.45 -10.89 18.24
C MET A 381 8.35 -10.72 19.29
N MET A 382 7.55 -11.76 19.54
CA MET A 382 6.40 -11.68 20.42
C MET A 382 6.69 -12.13 21.86
N GLU A 383 7.87 -12.70 22.11
CA GLU A 383 8.32 -13.19 23.43
C GLU A 383 7.20 -13.94 24.19
N GLU A 384 6.82 -13.47 25.40
CA GLU A 384 5.81 -14.08 26.28
C GLU A 384 4.37 -14.00 25.73
N ASN A 385 4.13 -13.18 24.70
CA ASN A 385 2.81 -12.99 24.09
C ASN A 385 2.60 -13.82 22.81
N TYR A 386 3.55 -14.69 22.44
CA TYR A 386 3.36 -15.64 21.32
C TYR A 386 2.27 -16.65 21.65
N ILE A 387 1.18 -16.65 20.89
CA ILE A 387 0.09 -17.61 21.00
C ILE A 387 0.03 -18.35 19.68
N ASP A 388 0.39 -19.63 19.67
CA ASP A 388 0.36 -20.49 18.49
C ASP A 388 -1.09 -20.78 18.08
N ASP A 389 -1.74 -19.79 17.49
CA ASP A 389 -3.16 -19.79 17.12
C ASP A 389 -3.38 -19.60 15.61
N GLU A 390 -4.66 -19.59 15.23
CA GLU A 390 -5.10 -19.45 13.85
C GLU A 390 -4.65 -18.12 13.21
N SER A 391 -4.47 -17.05 14.00
CA SER A 391 -4.02 -15.75 13.48
C SER A 391 -2.56 -15.78 13.07
N ASP A 392 -1.71 -16.43 13.87
CA ASP A 392 -0.29 -16.59 13.55
C ASP A 392 -0.11 -17.52 12.33
N TYR A 393 -0.91 -18.59 12.23
CA TYR A 393 -0.93 -19.48 11.06
C TYR A 393 -1.30 -18.74 9.78
N ASN A 394 -2.38 -17.96 9.81
CA ASN A 394 -2.86 -17.25 8.63
C ASN A 394 -1.90 -16.11 8.23
N TYR A 395 -1.30 -15.39 9.18
CA TYR A 395 -0.26 -14.40 8.90
C TYR A 395 0.91 -15.03 8.13
N ILE A 396 1.41 -16.18 8.59
CA ILE A 396 2.52 -16.88 7.94
C ILE A 396 2.14 -17.33 6.53
N ASN A 397 0.93 -17.84 6.33
CA ASN A 397 0.47 -18.23 5.00
C ASN A 397 0.38 -17.03 4.04
N GLY A 398 -0.13 -15.88 4.49
CA GLY A 398 -0.15 -14.67 3.66
C GLY A 398 1.26 -14.19 3.27
N GLN A 399 2.25 -14.31 4.17
CA GLN A 399 3.65 -14.03 3.83
C GLN A 399 4.20 -15.03 2.80
N LEU A 400 3.88 -16.33 2.94
CA LEU A 400 4.31 -17.36 1.99
C LEU A 400 3.74 -17.11 0.58
N GLU A 401 2.48 -16.68 0.47
CA GLU A 401 1.87 -16.37 -0.83
C GLU A 401 2.62 -15.24 -1.55
N ILE A 402 2.99 -14.18 -0.82
CA ILE A 402 3.77 -13.07 -1.39
C ILE A 402 5.18 -13.54 -1.76
N LEU A 403 5.90 -14.19 -0.83
CA LEU A 403 7.31 -14.60 -1.01
C LEU A 403 7.49 -15.65 -2.12
N LEU A 404 6.48 -16.47 -2.38
CA LEU A 404 6.53 -17.51 -3.41
C LEU A 404 5.82 -17.11 -4.70
N SER A 405 5.28 -15.89 -4.78
CA SER A 405 4.65 -15.39 -6.01
C SER A 405 5.67 -15.33 -7.17
N PRO A 406 5.22 -15.53 -8.43
CA PRO A 406 6.07 -15.39 -9.61
C PRO A 406 6.76 -14.03 -9.68
N TRP A 407 6.01 -12.97 -9.38
CA TRP A 407 6.52 -11.60 -9.32
C TRP A 407 7.66 -11.47 -8.31
N PHE A 408 7.45 -11.88 -7.05
CA PHE A 408 8.46 -11.67 -6.01
C PHE A 408 9.76 -12.42 -6.31
N LYS A 409 9.65 -13.68 -6.74
CA LYS A 409 10.81 -14.48 -7.15
C LYS A 409 11.57 -13.86 -8.32
N THR A 410 10.85 -13.24 -9.26
CA THR A 410 11.45 -12.52 -10.40
C THR A 410 12.14 -11.24 -9.93
N PHE A 411 11.44 -10.41 -9.16
CA PHE A 411 11.94 -9.16 -8.62
C PHE A 411 13.22 -9.37 -7.78
N LEU A 412 13.21 -10.37 -6.90
CA LEU A 412 14.35 -10.73 -6.05
C LEU A 412 15.61 -11.07 -6.85
N ARG A 413 15.45 -11.76 -7.99
CA ARG A 413 16.55 -12.20 -8.86
C ARG A 413 17.04 -11.13 -9.83
N TYR A 414 16.18 -10.17 -10.16
CA TYR A 414 16.45 -9.22 -11.22
C TYR A 414 17.56 -8.23 -10.81
N ASN A 415 18.61 -8.16 -11.64
CA ASN A 415 19.68 -7.17 -11.54
C ASN A 415 19.48 -6.10 -12.64
N PRO A 416 19.27 -4.82 -12.29
CA PRO A 416 19.04 -3.76 -13.28
C PRO A 416 20.30 -3.32 -14.05
N GLU A 417 21.51 -3.54 -13.50
CA GLU A 417 22.77 -3.05 -14.08
C GLU A 417 22.93 -3.37 -15.59
N PRO A 418 22.71 -4.61 -16.08
CA PRO A 418 22.87 -4.92 -17.50
C PRO A 418 21.86 -4.22 -18.43
N ALA A 419 20.68 -3.86 -17.92
CA ALA A 419 19.70 -3.10 -18.69
C ALA A 419 20.09 -1.61 -18.76
N LEU A 420 20.57 -1.06 -17.65
CA LEU A 420 21.07 0.31 -17.55
C LEU A 420 22.29 0.55 -18.46
N GLU A 421 23.25 -0.39 -18.50
CA GLU A 421 24.43 -0.32 -19.37
C GLU A 421 24.09 -0.22 -20.88
N LYS A 422 22.94 -0.77 -21.28
CA LYS A 422 22.50 -0.76 -22.69
C LYS A 422 21.95 0.58 -23.13
N LEU A 423 21.61 1.48 -22.20
CA LEU A 423 20.92 2.72 -22.52
C LEU A 423 21.81 3.69 -23.30
N LYS A 424 21.29 4.18 -24.43
CA LYS A 424 21.91 5.23 -25.27
C LYS A 424 21.07 6.51 -25.37
N CYS A 425 19.85 6.47 -24.86
CA CYS A 425 18.93 7.59 -24.76
C CYS A 425 19.33 8.56 -23.63
N TYR A 426 18.65 9.72 -23.56
CA TYR A 426 18.79 10.63 -22.43
C TYR A 426 18.18 10.01 -21.17
N VAL A 427 18.85 10.13 -20.02
CA VAL A 427 18.37 9.53 -18.76
C VAL A 427 18.31 10.60 -17.67
N LEU A 428 17.17 10.75 -17.02
CA LEU A 428 17.05 11.48 -15.75
C LEU A 428 16.73 10.47 -14.65
N ALA A 429 17.61 10.30 -13.66
CA ALA A 429 17.35 9.47 -12.49
C ALA A 429 17.21 10.36 -11.25
N ILE A 430 16.09 10.25 -10.55
CA ILE A 430 15.78 11.04 -9.36
C ILE A 430 15.23 10.17 -8.23
N ASN A 431 15.65 10.46 -6.99
CA ASN A 431 15.06 9.91 -5.78
C ASN A 431 14.87 11.02 -4.74
N GLY A 432 13.91 10.84 -3.84
CA GLY A 432 13.80 11.67 -2.64
C GLY A 432 14.83 11.27 -1.58
N GLU A 433 15.41 12.25 -0.87
CA GLU A 433 16.36 12.03 0.23
C GLU A 433 15.78 11.15 1.35
N LYS A 434 14.46 11.26 1.59
CA LYS A 434 13.74 10.49 2.62
C LYS A 434 13.07 9.24 2.05
N ASP A 435 13.45 8.79 0.86
CA ASP A 435 12.93 7.55 0.31
C ASP A 435 13.46 6.34 1.12
N VAL A 436 12.57 5.73 1.90
CA VAL A 436 12.87 4.52 2.68
C VAL A 436 12.56 3.22 1.94
N GLN A 437 11.93 3.31 0.77
CA GLN A 437 11.57 2.14 -0.05
C GLN A 437 12.67 1.84 -1.07
N VAL A 438 13.22 2.88 -1.69
CA VAL A 438 14.38 2.80 -2.58
C VAL A 438 15.41 3.81 -2.08
N PRO A 439 16.21 3.44 -1.04
CA PRO A 439 17.20 4.35 -0.45
C PRO A 439 18.09 5.01 -1.51
N PRO A 440 18.19 6.35 -1.52
CA PRO A 440 18.73 7.08 -2.66
C PRO A 440 20.23 6.85 -2.86
N GLU A 441 21.02 6.76 -1.77
CA GLU A 441 22.48 6.67 -1.83
C GLU A 441 22.94 5.48 -2.68
N GLU A 442 22.53 4.27 -2.33
CA GLU A 442 22.96 3.05 -3.01
C GLU A 442 22.35 2.94 -4.42
N ASN A 443 21.07 3.31 -4.58
CA ASN A 443 20.36 3.12 -5.83
C ASN A 443 20.76 4.14 -6.89
N LEU A 444 20.84 5.43 -6.56
CA LEU A 444 21.31 6.45 -7.51
C LEU A 444 22.77 6.23 -7.88
N HIS A 445 23.62 5.85 -6.92
CA HIS A 445 25.02 5.53 -7.22
C HIS A 445 25.13 4.34 -8.18
N ALA A 446 24.42 3.25 -7.93
CA ALA A 446 24.44 2.08 -8.81
C ALA A 446 23.91 2.39 -10.22
N ILE A 447 22.85 3.21 -10.34
CA ILE A 447 22.34 3.69 -11.62
C ILE A 447 23.41 4.51 -12.36
N GLU A 448 24.04 5.47 -11.69
CA GLU A 448 25.08 6.31 -12.28
C GLU A 448 26.26 5.47 -12.79
N GLN A 449 26.75 4.53 -11.97
CA GLN A 449 27.86 3.66 -12.35
C GLN A 449 27.52 2.76 -13.54
N ALA A 450 26.33 2.17 -13.57
CA ALA A 450 25.90 1.33 -14.69
C ALA A 450 25.79 2.14 -16.00
N LEU A 451 25.25 3.36 -15.94
CA LEU A 451 25.18 4.27 -17.09
C LEU A 451 26.57 4.67 -17.61
N LEU A 452 27.49 5.02 -16.70
CA LEU A 452 28.88 5.37 -17.05
C LEU A 452 29.61 4.16 -17.66
N LYS A 453 29.46 2.97 -17.08
CA LYS A 453 30.02 1.72 -17.60
C LYS A 453 29.47 1.38 -18.98
N GLY A 454 28.19 1.64 -19.21
CA GLY A 454 27.53 1.55 -20.51
C GLY A 454 27.96 2.63 -21.52
N GLY A 455 28.78 3.61 -21.10
CA GLY A 455 29.22 4.72 -21.93
C GLY A 455 28.13 5.77 -22.22
N ASN A 456 27.09 5.85 -21.38
CA ASN A 456 26.05 6.86 -21.50
C ASN A 456 26.52 8.17 -20.84
N ASN A 457 26.70 9.21 -21.66
CA ASN A 457 27.09 10.56 -21.24
C ASN A 457 25.95 11.58 -21.34
N LYS A 458 24.71 11.10 -21.45
CA LYS A 458 23.47 11.89 -21.58
C LYS A 458 22.57 11.74 -20.34
N SER A 459 23.17 11.40 -19.21
CA SER A 459 22.48 11.16 -17.94
C SER A 459 22.57 12.35 -17.00
N LEU A 460 21.50 12.56 -16.22
CA LEU A 460 21.48 13.42 -15.04
C LEU A 460 20.94 12.60 -13.87
N VAL A 461 21.71 12.48 -12.81
CA VAL A 461 21.33 11.77 -11.58
C VAL A 461 21.19 12.80 -10.46
N LYS A 462 20.07 12.80 -9.74
CA LYS A 462 19.80 13.83 -8.73
C LYS A 462 18.98 13.32 -7.55
N GLU A 463 19.53 13.46 -6.36
CA GLU A 463 18.80 13.33 -5.10
C GLU A 463 18.03 14.63 -4.79
N LEU A 464 16.81 14.51 -4.28
CA LEU A 464 15.92 15.63 -3.98
C LEU A 464 15.62 15.70 -2.48
N LYS A 465 16.12 16.77 -1.86
CA LYS A 465 16.06 17.01 -0.42
C LYS A 465 14.64 16.98 0.14
N GLY A 466 14.44 16.28 1.27
CA GLY A 466 13.21 16.30 2.05
C GLY A 466 12.02 15.54 1.45
N LEU A 467 12.19 14.87 0.31
CA LEU A 467 11.11 14.16 -0.37
C LEU A 467 11.13 12.66 -0.05
N ASN A 468 9.94 12.04 0.07
CA ASN A 468 9.78 10.60 0.24
C ASN A 468 9.75 9.85 -1.10
N HIS A 469 9.42 8.54 -1.07
CA HIS A 469 9.28 7.69 -2.26
C HIS A 469 8.31 8.23 -3.30
N LEU A 470 7.18 8.80 -2.87
CA LEU A 470 6.16 9.42 -3.74
C LEU A 470 6.52 10.85 -4.16
N PHE A 471 7.72 11.31 -3.82
CA PHE A 471 8.19 12.67 -4.04
C PHE A 471 7.35 13.74 -3.32
N GLN A 472 6.75 13.38 -2.19
CA GLN A 472 6.06 14.31 -1.30
C GLN A 472 7.03 14.85 -0.26
N THR A 473 6.84 16.10 0.15
CA THR A 473 7.53 16.68 1.31
C THR A 473 7.14 15.91 2.56
N ALA A 474 8.13 15.29 3.21
CA ALA A 474 7.89 14.32 4.29
C ALA A 474 8.76 14.60 5.51
N ASP A 475 8.33 14.14 6.68
CA ASP A 475 9.10 14.25 7.92
C ASP A 475 10.02 13.04 8.12
N THR A 476 9.46 11.83 8.02
CA THR A 476 10.20 10.58 8.19
C THR A 476 10.44 9.85 6.87
N GLY A 477 9.59 10.07 5.87
CA GLY A 477 9.60 9.32 4.63
C GLY A 477 8.80 8.02 4.69
N LEU A 478 8.24 7.70 5.86
CA LEU A 478 7.48 6.47 6.05
C LEU A 478 6.18 6.48 5.24
N PRO A 479 5.79 5.33 4.67
CA PRO A 479 4.50 5.11 4.02
C PRO A 479 3.27 5.47 4.86
N SER A 480 3.41 5.44 6.19
CA SER A 480 2.40 5.86 7.14
C SER A 480 2.01 7.33 6.99
N GLU A 481 2.90 8.17 6.45
CA GLU A 481 2.67 9.60 6.23
C GLU A 481 1.87 9.87 4.95
N TYR A 482 1.96 8.99 3.94
CA TYR A 482 1.44 9.25 2.58
C TYR A 482 -0.01 9.73 2.60
N GLY A 483 -0.90 9.00 3.28
CA GLY A 483 -2.33 9.36 3.34
C GLY A 483 -2.60 10.70 4.05
N THR A 484 -1.72 11.10 4.98
CA THR A 484 -1.86 12.32 5.78
C THR A 484 -1.33 13.57 5.08
N ILE A 485 -0.37 13.41 4.16
CA ILE A 485 0.16 14.51 3.36
C ILE A 485 -0.90 14.91 2.32
N GLU A 486 -1.11 16.22 2.11
CA GLU A 486 -2.05 16.70 1.07
C GLU A 486 -1.38 16.81 -0.31
N GLU A 487 -0.08 17.11 -0.33
CA GLU A 487 0.76 17.13 -1.53
C GLU A 487 0.82 15.72 -2.14
N THR A 488 0.46 15.59 -3.41
CA THR A 488 0.59 14.35 -4.19
C THR A 488 2.00 14.16 -4.71
N ILE A 489 2.62 15.22 -5.20
CA ILE A 489 3.99 15.22 -5.71
C ILE A 489 4.52 16.65 -5.65
N SER A 490 5.77 16.82 -5.22
CA SER A 490 6.38 18.14 -5.10
C SER A 490 6.35 18.90 -6.44
N PRO A 491 5.89 20.18 -6.45
CA PRO A 491 5.95 21.02 -7.63
C PRO A 491 7.37 21.16 -8.22
N ASP A 492 8.41 21.06 -7.40
CA ASP A 492 9.80 21.12 -7.85
C ASP A 492 10.19 19.89 -8.68
N VAL A 493 9.61 18.72 -8.37
CA VAL A 493 9.80 17.49 -9.14
C VAL A 493 9.10 17.60 -10.49
N LEU A 494 7.85 18.06 -10.49
CA LEU A 494 7.09 18.33 -11.72
C LEU A 494 7.87 19.27 -12.64
N LYS A 495 8.37 20.37 -12.07
CA LYS A 495 9.16 21.37 -12.79
C LYS A 495 10.48 20.79 -13.32
N LEU A 496 11.22 20.04 -12.50
CA LEU A 496 12.47 19.39 -12.89
C LEU A 496 12.27 18.47 -14.10
N ILE A 497 11.29 17.56 -14.03
CA ILE A 497 11.01 16.61 -15.11
C ILE A 497 10.60 17.37 -16.38
N GLY A 498 9.62 18.29 -16.27
CA GLY A 498 9.13 19.04 -17.41
C GLY A 498 10.20 19.91 -18.07
N ASP A 499 11.02 20.63 -17.29
CA ASP A 499 12.10 21.47 -17.82
C ASP A 499 13.23 20.65 -18.45
N TRP A 500 13.56 19.50 -17.86
CA TRP A 500 14.56 18.58 -18.41
C TRP A 500 14.11 18.02 -19.77
N ILE A 501 12.88 17.49 -19.86
CA ILE A 501 12.32 16.98 -21.13
C ILE A 501 12.28 18.11 -22.17
N LYS A 502 11.78 19.30 -21.81
CA LYS A 502 11.75 20.46 -22.70
C LYS A 502 13.12 20.91 -23.18
N ASN A 503 14.21 20.63 -22.44
CA ASN A 503 15.56 21.01 -22.82
C ASN A 503 16.16 20.03 -23.84
N ILE A 504 15.99 18.72 -23.61
CA ILE A 504 16.54 17.70 -24.51
C ILE A 504 15.74 17.56 -25.82
N THR A 505 14.52 18.09 -25.88
CA THR A 505 13.63 18.07 -27.07
C THR A 505 13.57 19.40 -27.82
N ARG A 506 14.50 20.33 -27.54
CA ARG A 506 14.55 21.63 -28.23
C ARG A 506 14.92 21.54 -29.70
#